data_AF-A0A970HJV8-F1
#
_entry.id   AF-A0A970HJV8-F1
#
_cell.length_a   1.000
_cell.length_b   1.000
_cell.length_c   1.000
_cell.angle_alpha   90.00
_cell.angle_beta   90.00
_cell.angle_gamma   90.00
#
_symmetry.space_group_name_H-M   'P 1'
#
loop_
_entity.id
_entity.type
_entity.pdbx_description
1 polymer ?
#
loop_
_entity_poly.entity_id
_entity_poly.type
_entity_poly.pdbx_seq_one_letter_code
_entity_poly.pdbx_strand_id
1 'polypeptide(L)'
;MSQREVLVDVLRRLNDPEDLGAKKAAKKLVTEVDPVELSLAEQQLIDEGTRPEELRHLCAIHLEVLGDQIKDFRAKLPLGHPLRTLMLEHEKLLGFLAELEKVNVRIQTREPTLEDLALLRSIADNLIDGNKHHQREEDVLFPALEKLGITGPPRIMRLEHNMLKARKTRLQELLGKELDLEEFRKELAGLTEYIVFNLRDHIFKEDSILYPAAWQTITSRAEWERMTEECDQIGYCSFTPVE
;
A
#
# COMPACT_ATOMS: atom_id res chain seq x y z
N MET A 1 24.66 1.74 -18.71
CA MET A 1 23.71 1.15 -17.75
C MET A 1 22.32 1.65 -18.10
N SER A 2 21.33 0.77 -18.12
CA SER A 2 19.93 1.16 -18.23
C SER A 2 19.51 1.94 -16.96
N GLN A 3 18.45 2.74 -17.06
CA GLN A 3 17.90 3.45 -15.89
C GLN A 3 17.56 2.48 -14.75
N ARG A 4 17.02 1.30 -15.11
CA ARG A 4 16.74 0.20 -14.19
C ARG A 4 17.99 -0.38 -13.53
N GLU A 5 19.09 -0.57 -14.25
CA GLU A 5 20.36 -1.04 -13.67
C GLU A 5 20.94 -0.04 -12.66
N VAL A 6 20.85 1.26 -12.96
CA VAL A 6 21.25 2.32 -12.02
C VAL A 6 20.36 2.31 -10.78
N LEU A 7 19.06 2.04 -10.96
CA LEU A 7 18.12 1.94 -9.86
C LEU A 7 18.49 0.76 -8.96
N VAL A 8 18.61 -0.45 -9.51
CA VAL A 8 19.00 -1.66 -8.77
C VAL A 8 20.29 -1.45 -7.97
N ASP A 9 21.30 -0.77 -8.54
CA ASP A 9 22.56 -0.44 -7.85
C ASP A 9 22.34 0.49 -6.64
N VAL A 10 21.55 1.56 -6.83
CA VAL A 10 21.25 2.51 -5.76
C VAL A 10 20.36 1.89 -4.67
N LEU A 11 19.42 1.02 -5.06
CA LEU A 11 18.59 0.26 -4.13
C LEU A 11 19.43 -0.70 -3.28
N ARG A 12 20.42 -1.39 -3.86
CA ARG A 12 21.36 -2.24 -3.11
C ARG A 12 22.19 -1.45 -2.11
N ARG A 13 22.65 -0.25 -2.49
CA ARG A 13 23.44 0.64 -1.63
C ARG A 13 22.64 1.24 -0.47
N LEU A 14 21.32 1.42 -0.62
CA LEU A 14 20.44 1.88 0.46
C LEU A 14 20.30 0.88 1.61
N ASN A 15 20.53 -0.40 1.35
CA ASN A 15 20.51 -1.45 2.36
C ASN A 15 21.83 -1.53 3.13
N ASP A 16 22.85 -0.77 2.74
CA ASP A 16 24.10 -0.64 3.46
C ASP A 16 24.03 0.56 4.44
N PRO A 17 23.97 0.32 5.76
CA PRO A 17 23.89 1.38 6.76
C PRO A 17 25.16 2.26 6.82
N GLU A 18 26.28 1.87 6.20
CA GLU A 18 27.50 2.67 6.13
C GLU A 18 27.53 3.67 4.96
N ASP A 19 26.64 3.53 3.96
CA ASP A 19 26.57 4.47 2.83
C ASP A 19 25.66 5.67 3.15
N LEU A 20 26.23 6.65 3.86
CA LEU A 20 25.57 7.92 4.18
C LEU A 20 25.16 8.74 2.94
N GLY A 21 25.72 8.44 1.76
CA GLY A 21 25.38 9.08 0.48
C GLY A 21 24.17 8.43 -0.22
N ALA A 22 23.86 7.17 0.10
CA ALA A 22 22.83 6.38 -0.56
C ALA A 22 21.44 7.01 -0.42
N LYS A 23 21.07 7.52 0.77
CA LYS A 23 19.78 8.22 0.97
C LYS A 23 19.58 9.42 0.07
N LYS A 24 20.63 10.23 -0.12
CA LYS A 24 20.56 11.44 -0.96
C LYS A 24 20.54 11.09 -2.46
N ALA A 25 21.30 10.06 -2.86
CA ALA A 25 21.27 9.54 -4.21
C ALA A 25 19.91 8.92 -4.56
N ALA A 26 19.35 8.12 -3.64
CA ALA A 26 18.03 7.52 -3.74
C ALA A 26 16.94 8.58 -3.86
N LYS A 27 16.95 9.59 -2.97
CA LYS A 27 16.01 10.72 -3.02
C LYS A 27 16.03 11.43 -4.37
N LYS A 28 17.21 11.65 -4.95
CA LYS A 28 17.36 12.28 -6.27
C LYS A 28 16.88 11.39 -7.42
N LEU A 29 17.19 10.09 -7.38
CA LEU A 29 16.72 9.15 -8.40
C LEU A 29 15.22 8.94 -8.32
N VAL A 30 14.63 8.73 -7.14
CA VAL A 30 13.18 8.54 -6.98
C VAL A 30 12.38 9.76 -7.46
N THR A 31 12.93 10.98 -7.38
CA THR A 31 12.29 12.16 -8.00
C THR A 31 12.42 12.24 -9.51
N GLU A 32 13.43 11.61 -10.10
CA GLU A 32 13.77 11.74 -11.53
C GLU A 32 13.37 10.50 -12.34
N VAL A 33 13.02 9.39 -11.67
CA VAL A 33 12.73 8.10 -12.28
C VAL A 33 11.22 7.89 -12.35
N ASP A 34 10.78 7.29 -13.45
CA ASP A 34 9.40 6.86 -13.63
C ASP A 34 9.02 5.87 -12.51
N PRO A 35 7.96 6.12 -11.74
CA PRO A 35 7.60 5.23 -10.65
C PRO A 35 7.33 3.77 -11.06
N VAL A 36 6.91 3.52 -12.31
CA VAL A 36 6.76 2.14 -12.84
C VAL A 36 8.11 1.45 -12.94
N GLU A 37 9.15 2.14 -13.43
CA GLU A 37 10.52 1.61 -13.50
C GLU A 37 11.06 1.30 -12.09
N LEU A 38 10.67 2.11 -11.09
CA LEU A 38 10.99 1.88 -9.69
C LEU A 38 10.33 0.61 -9.13
N SER A 39 9.03 0.46 -9.33
CA SER A 39 8.33 -0.75 -8.90
C SER A 39 8.86 -2.01 -9.59
N LEU A 40 9.22 -1.93 -10.88
CA LEU A 40 9.80 -3.06 -11.61
C LEU A 40 11.21 -3.42 -11.10
N ALA A 41 12.00 -2.44 -10.67
CA ALA A 41 13.32 -2.68 -10.08
C ALA A 41 13.21 -3.32 -8.68
N GLU A 42 12.25 -2.89 -7.85
CA GLU A 42 11.97 -3.50 -6.55
C GLU A 42 11.54 -4.95 -6.69
N GLN A 43 10.62 -5.24 -7.62
CA GLN A 43 10.20 -6.61 -7.89
C GLN A 43 11.36 -7.49 -8.35
N GLN A 44 12.25 -6.97 -9.20
CA GLN A 44 13.46 -7.69 -9.61
C GLN A 44 14.36 -8.03 -8.41
N LEU A 45 14.54 -7.11 -7.47
CA LEU A 45 15.36 -7.37 -6.29
C LEU A 45 14.77 -8.49 -5.43
N ILE A 46 13.45 -8.52 -5.29
CA ILE A 46 12.73 -9.60 -4.59
C ILE A 46 12.95 -10.94 -5.33
N ASP A 47 12.79 -10.95 -6.65
CA ASP A 47 12.99 -12.15 -7.48
C ASP A 47 14.45 -12.66 -7.41
N GLU A 48 15.42 -11.75 -7.22
CA GLU A 48 16.84 -12.05 -7.03
C GLU A 48 17.19 -12.48 -5.58
N GLY A 49 16.20 -12.54 -4.68
CA GLY A 49 16.35 -13.06 -3.32
C GLY A 49 16.52 -11.98 -2.23
N THR A 50 16.34 -10.71 -2.56
CA THR A 50 16.25 -9.63 -1.55
C THR A 50 15.00 -9.85 -0.73
N ARG A 51 15.13 -9.82 0.60
CA ARG A 51 13.96 -10.01 1.45
C ARG A 51 13.09 -8.74 1.41
N PRO A 52 11.75 -8.85 1.34
CA PRO A 52 10.86 -7.68 1.32
C PRO A 52 11.14 -6.69 2.45
N GLU A 53 11.53 -7.21 3.62
CA GLU A 53 11.85 -6.42 4.81
C GLU A 53 13.03 -5.46 4.60
N GLU A 54 13.98 -5.81 3.72
CA GLU A 54 15.16 -5.01 3.41
C GLU A 54 14.79 -3.84 2.49
N LEU A 55 13.71 -3.95 1.72
CA LEU A 55 13.18 -2.89 0.87
C LEU A 55 12.35 -1.85 1.66
N ARG A 56 12.09 -2.04 2.97
CA ARG A 56 11.29 -1.10 3.79
C ARG A 56 11.79 0.34 3.78
N HIS A 57 13.11 0.52 3.70
CA HIS A 57 13.70 1.86 3.68
C HIS A 57 13.31 2.64 2.42
N LEU A 58 12.96 1.95 1.33
CA LEU A 58 12.49 2.55 0.09
C LEU A 58 11.11 3.14 0.25
N CYS A 59 10.15 2.38 0.79
CA CYS A 59 8.81 2.90 1.07
C CYS A 59 8.85 4.16 1.95
N ALA A 60 9.75 4.20 2.94
CA ALA A 60 9.92 5.38 3.79
C ALA A 60 10.45 6.60 3.01
N ILE A 61 11.43 6.40 2.12
CA ILE A 61 11.96 7.46 1.26
C ILE A 61 10.91 7.88 0.22
N HIS A 62 10.19 6.94 -0.38
CA HIS A 62 9.13 7.17 -1.35
C HIS A 62 8.04 8.09 -0.80
N LEU A 63 7.54 7.80 0.40
CA LEU A 63 6.56 8.62 1.09
C LEU A 63 7.11 9.99 1.50
N GLU A 64 8.37 10.06 1.93
CA GLU A 64 9.03 11.34 2.29
C GLU A 64 9.25 12.24 1.06
N VAL A 65 9.52 11.66 -0.10
CA VAL A 65 9.93 12.36 -1.31
C VAL A 65 8.76 12.74 -2.20
N LEU A 66 7.79 11.84 -2.37
CA LEU A 66 6.63 12.05 -3.23
C LEU A 66 5.37 12.43 -2.45
N GLY A 67 5.43 12.49 -1.12
CA GLY A 67 4.28 12.84 -0.28
C GLY A 67 3.63 14.18 -0.65
N ASP A 68 4.42 15.19 -1.01
CA ASP A 68 3.88 16.49 -1.45
C ASP A 68 3.25 16.40 -2.85
N GLN A 69 3.82 15.60 -3.76
CA GLN A 69 3.25 15.38 -5.09
C GLN A 69 1.92 14.63 -5.02
N ILE A 70 1.81 13.62 -4.14
CA ILE A 70 0.58 12.87 -3.88
C ILE A 70 -0.50 13.81 -3.33
N LYS A 71 -0.16 14.68 -2.37
CA LYS A 71 -1.09 15.68 -1.81
C LYS A 71 -1.56 16.66 -2.88
N ASP A 72 -0.63 17.19 -3.68
CA ASP A 72 -0.94 18.13 -4.77
C ASP A 72 -1.81 17.48 -5.84
N PHE A 73 -1.56 16.20 -6.17
CA PHE A 73 -2.39 15.44 -7.10
C PHE A 73 -3.81 15.26 -6.54
N ARG A 74 -3.94 14.79 -5.29
CA ARG A 74 -5.26 14.64 -4.66
C ARG A 74 -6.03 15.95 -4.61
N ALA A 75 -5.36 17.07 -4.32
CA ALA A 75 -5.98 18.39 -4.27
C ALA A 75 -6.59 18.84 -5.63
N LYS A 76 -6.10 18.31 -6.75
CA LYS A 76 -6.65 18.58 -8.10
C LYS A 76 -7.89 17.74 -8.41
N LEU A 77 -8.10 16.63 -7.70
CA LEU A 77 -9.27 15.78 -7.92
C LEU A 77 -10.51 16.45 -7.31
N PRO A 78 -11.63 16.55 -8.06
CA PRO A 78 -12.88 17.08 -7.54
C PRO A 78 -13.40 16.31 -6.31
N LEU A 79 -14.18 16.97 -5.46
CA LEU A 79 -14.90 16.30 -4.37
C LEU A 79 -15.83 15.22 -4.92
N GLY A 80 -15.89 14.08 -4.24
CA GLY A 80 -16.68 12.93 -4.69
C GLY A 80 -16.09 12.19 -5.91
N HIS A 81 -14.93 12.60 -6.42
CA HIS A 81 -14.26 11.86 -7.49
C HIS A 81 -13.81 10.47 -6.97
N PRO A 82 -13.97 9.39 -7.74
CA PRO A 82 -13.66 8.03 -7.26
C PRO A 82 -12.19 7.88 -6.84
N LEU A 83 -11.24 8.37 -7.64
CA LEU A 83 -9.82 8.38 -7.26
C LEU A 83 -9.55 9.14 -5.95
N ARG A 84 -10.26 10.24 -5.71
CA ARG A 84 -10.08 11.03 -4.48
C ARG A 84 -10.55 10.24 -3.26
N THR A 85 -11.69 9.55 -3.41
CA THR A 85 -12.25 8.70 -2.37
C THR A 85 -11.29 7.55 -2.04
N LEU A 86 -10.72 6.89 -3.05
CA LEU A 86 -9.71 5.85 -2.87
C LEU A 86 -8.49 6.39 -2.09
N MET A 87 -7.92 7.53 -2.52
CA MET A 87 -6.78 8.15 -1.84
C MET A 87 -7.08 8.58 -0.38
N LEU A 88 -8.32 8.93 -0.06
CA LEU A 88 -8.72 9.27 1.31
C LEU A 88 -8.85 8.03 2.20
N GLU A 89 -9.28 6.91 1.62
CA GLU A 89 -9.28 5.63 2.32
C GLU A 89 -7.84 5.13 2.57
N HIS A 90 -6.92 5.39 1.65
CA HIS A 90 -5.49 5.14 1.86
C HIS A 90 -4.94 5.87 3.07
N GLU A 91 -5.32 7.14 3.32
CA GLU A 91 -4.91 7.85 4.53
C GLU A 91 -5.35 7.13 5.82
N LYS A 92 -6.56 6.55 5.82
CA LYS A 92 -7.08 5.78 6.96
C LYS A 92 -6.33 4.47 7.13
N LEU A 93 -6.11 3.74 6.03
CA LEU A 93 -5.35 2.49 6.04
C LEU A 93 -3.93 2.71 6.55
N LEU A 94 -3.22 3.75 6.10
CA LEU A 94 -1.90 4.11 6.59
C LEU A 94 -1.91 4.41 8.10
N GLY A 95 -2.95 5.07 8.60
CA GLY A 95 -3.18 5.27 10.03
C GLY A 95 -3.32 3.97 10.80
N PHE A 96 -4.12 3.03 10.30
CA PHE A 96 -4.27 1.70 10.92
C PHE A 96 -2.98 0.90 10.92
N LEU A 97 -2.16 0.98 9.86
CA LEU A 97 -0.85 0.32 9.81
C LEU A 97 0.12 0.90 10.84
N ALA A 98 0.12 2.21 11.05
CA ALA A 98 0.93 2.85 12.09
C ALA A 98 0.50 2.40 13.50
N GLU A 99 -0.80 2.28 13.76
CA GLU A 99 -1.31 1.75 15.03
C GLU A 99 -1.01 0.25 15.20
N LEU A 100 -1.03 -0.53 14.11
CA LEU A 100 -0.67 -1.95 14.12
C LEU A 100 0.78 -2.16 14.58
N GLU A 101 1.72 -1.37 14.05
CA GLU A 101 3.12 -1.41 14.49
C GLU A 101 3.24 -1.09 15.98
N LYS A 102 2.58 -0.02 16.45
CA LYS A 102 2.63 0.40 17.86
C LYS A 102 2.08 -0.67 18.79
N VAL A 103 0.91 -1.25 18.46
CA VAL A 103 0.31 -2.28 19.32
C VAL A 103 1.14 -3.56 19.30
N ASN A 104 1.69 -3.96 18.15
CA ASN A 104 2.61 -5.09 18.06
C ASN A 104 3.81 -4.88 18.99
N VAL A 105 4.49 -3.73 18.95
CA VAL A 105 5.63 -3.43 19.85
C VAL A 105 5.26 -3.57 21.32
N ARG A 106 4.08 -3.07 21.73
CA ARG A 106 3.61 -3.24 23.13
C ARG A 106 3.40 -4.71 23.48
N ILE A 107 2.76 -5.48 22.61
CA ILE A 107 2.49 -6.91 22.83
C ILE A 107 3.78 -7.73 22.86
N GLN A 108 4.79 -7.37 22.09
CA GLN A 108 6.09 -8.05 22.11
C GLN A 108 6.89 -7.77 23.41
N THR A 109 6.67 -6.62 24.04
CA THR A 109 7.51 -6.15 25.16
C THR A 109 6.89 -6.33 26.54
N ARG A 110 5.58 -6.58 26.61
CA ARG A 110 4.85 -6.84 27.86
C ARG A 110 3.65 -7.75 27.62
N GLU A 111 3.04 -8.21 28.70
CA GLU A 111 1.74 -8.90 28.62
C GLU A 111 0.69 -8.00 27.94
N PRO A 112 -0.09 -8.53 26.98
CA PRO A 112 -1.13 -7.78 26.30
C PRO A 112 -2.25 -7.43 27.28
N THR A 113 -2.70 -6.17 27.27
CA THR A 113 -3.90 -5.78 28.01
C THR A 113 -5.15 -6.05 27.20
N LEU A 114 -6.32 -6.03 27.84
CA LEU A 114 -7.61 -6.07 27.13
C LEU A 114 -7.74 -4.94 26.11
N GLU A 115 -7.17 -3.76 26.40
CA GLU A 115 -7.16 -2.62 25.48
C GLU A 115 -6.28 -2.89 24.25
N ASP A 116 -5.10 -3.50 24.41
CA ASP A 116 -4.25 -3.87 23.27
C ASP A 116 -4.94 -4.87 22.36
N LEU A 117 -5.60 -5.88 22.93
CA LEU A 117 -6.33 -6.89 22.16
C LEU A 117 -7.58 -6.31 21.47
N ALA A 118 -8.28 -5.38 22.12
CA ALA A 118 -9.42 -4.69 21.52
C ALA A 118 -8.99 -3.78 20.36
N LEU A 119 -7.88 -3.04 20.53
CA LEU A 119 -7.31 -2.21 19.48
C LEU A 119 -6.85 -3.07 18.29
N LEU A 120 -6.12 -4.16 18.56
CA LEU A 120 -5.66 -5.07 17.51
C LEU A 120 -6.82 -5.69 16.74
N ARG A 121 -7.92 -6.03 17.41
CA ARG A 121 -9.17 -6.49 16.77
C ARG A 121 -9.79 -5.43 15.89
N SER A 122 -9.94 -4.20 16.40
CA SER A 122 -10.47 -3.09 15.60
C SER A 122 -9.62 -2.82 14.36
N ILE A 123 -8.29 -2.87 14.47
CA ILE A 123 -7.38 -2.73 13.32
C ILE A 123 -7.59 -3.88 12.33
N ALA A 124 -7.63 -5.13 12.78
CA ALA A 124 -7.85 -6.28 11.90
C ALA A 124 -9.19 -6.19 11.15
N ASP A 125 -10.27 -5.80 11.84
CA ASP A 125 -11.59 -5.63 11.25
C ASP A 125 -11.60 -4.49 10.20
N ASN A 126 -10.97 -3.35 10.48
CA ASN A 126 -10.84 -2.26 9.52
C ASN A 126 -9.99 -2.65 8.30
N LEU A 127 -8.90 -3.40 8.49
CA LEU A 127 -8.08 -3.88 7.38
C LEU A 127 -8.87 -4.84 6.47
N ILE A 128 -9.74 -5.68 7.05
CA ILE A 128 -10.64 -6.57 6.32
C ILE A 128 -11.72 -5.79 5.57
N ASP A 129 -12.32 -4.79 6.19
CA ASP A 129 -13.31 -3.95 5.53
C ASP A 129 -12.71 -3.15 4.36
N GLY A 130 -11.41 -2.81 4.46
CA GLY A 130 -10.60 -2.29 3.35
C GLY A 130 -10.57 -3.19 2.10
N ASN A 131 -11.05 -4.44 2.13
CA ASN A 131 -11.22 -5.23 0.90
C ASN A 131 -12.27 -4.65 -0.06
N LYS A 132 -13.23 -3.82 0.42
CA LYS A 132 -14.17 -3.10 -0.46
C LYS A 132 -13.49 -2.02 -1.29
N HIS A 133 -12.38 -1.46 -0.81
CA HIS A 133 -11.51 -0.58 -1.58
C HIS A 133 -10.96 -1.33 -2.78
N HIS A 134 -10.23 -2.42 -2.52
CA HIS A 134 -9.64 -3.26 -3.56
C HIS A 134 -10.70 -3.75 -4.56
N GLN A 135 -11.91 -4.07 -4.08
CA GLN A 135 -13.00 -4.49 -4.97
C GLN A 135 -13.40 -3.40 -5.96
N ARG A 136 -13.52 -2.14 -5.53
CA ARG A 136 -13.82 -1.01 -6.46
C ARG A 136 -12.71 -0.82 -7.47
N GLU A 137 -11.47 -1.06 -7.09
CA GLU A 137 -10.37 -1.01 -8.05
C GLU A 137 -10.44 -2.16 -9.06
N GLU A 138 -10.61 -3.39 -8.59
CA GLU A 138 -10.63 -4.59 -9.42
C GLU A 138 -11.82 -4.68 -10.37
N ASP A 139 -13.00 -4.23 -9.91
CA ASP A 139 -14.26 -4.33 -10.63
C ASP A 139 -14.55 -3.10 -11.50
N VAL A 140 -13.94 -1.93 -11.19
CA VAL A 140 -14.25 -0.64 -11.85
C VAL A 140 -13.02 0.02 -12.46
N LEU A 141 -12.02 0.39 -11.66
CA LEU A 141 -10.87 1.16 -12.14
C LEU A 141 -9.99 0.35 -13.10
N PHE A 142 -9.64 -0.88 -12.72
CA PHE A 142 -8.74 -1.75 -13.47
C PHE A 142 -9.33 -2.12 -14.84
N PRO A 143 -10.61 -2.54 -14.98
CA PRO A 143 -11.21 -2.78 -16.27
C PRO A 143 -11.25 -1.53 -17.16
N ALA A 144 -11.44 -0.34 -16.60
CA ALA A 144 -11.40 0.91 -17.36
C ALA A 144 -10.01 1.17 -17.94
N LEU A 145 -8.95 0.94 -17.17
CA LEU A 145 -7.55 1.05 -17.63
C LEU A 145 -7.18 -0.01 -18.67
N GLU A 146 -7.64 -1.24 -18.46
CA GLU A 146 -7.38 -2.37 -19.37
C GLU A 146 -8.02 -2.15 -20.75
N LYS A 147 -9.22 -1.59 -20.81
CA LYS A 147 -9.88 -1.18 -22.07
C LYS A 147 -9.05 -0.15 -22.86
N LEU A 148 -8.21 0.62 -22.17
CA LEU A 148 -7.32 1.62 -22.74
C LEU A 148 -5.90 1.06 -22.99
N GLY A 149 -5.69 -0.26 -22.83
CA GLY A 149 -4.44 -0.95 -23.11
C GLY A 149 -3.47 -1.04 -21.93
N ILE A 150 -3.81 -0.48 -20.77
CA ILE A 150 -2.99 -0.54 -19.56
C ILE A 150 -3.33 -1.81 -18.78
N THR A 151 -2.62 -2.90 -19.06
CA THR A 151 -2.94 -4.24 -18.51
C THR A 151 -1.86 -4.78 -17.55
N GLY A 152 -0.66 -4.21 -17.58
CA GLY A 152 0.46 -4.62 -16.72
C GLY A 152 0.22 -4.31 -15.25
N PRO A 153 0.10 -3.03 -14.85
CA PRO A 153 -0.09 -2.64 -13.45
C PRO A 153 -1.32 -3.28 -12.80
N PRO A 154 -2.53 -3.26 -13.41
CA PRO A 154 -3.70 -3.91 -12.81
C PRO A 154 -3.54 -5.41 -12.53
N ARG A 155 -2.75 -6.13 -13.34
CA ARG A 155 -2.46 -7.55 -13.10
C ARG A 155 -1.62 -7.73 -11.83
N ILE A 156 -0.61 -6.90 -11.62
CA ILE A 156 0.27 -6.98 -10.46
C ILE A 156 -0.49 -6.58 -9.19
N MET A 157 -1.29 -5.51 -9.23
CA MET A 157 -2.09 -5.07 -8.08
C MET A 157 -3.04 -6.18 -7.60
N ARG A 158 -3.70 -6.92 -8.50
CA ARG A 158 -4.54 -8.07 -8.13
C ARG A 158 -3.77 -9.18 -7.42
N LEU A 159 -2.51 -9.43 -7.77
CA LEU A 159 -1.69 -10.43 -7.08
C LEU A 159 -1.39 -9.96 -5.65
N GLU A 160 -0.99 -8.70 -5.49
CA GLU A 160 -0.74 -8.09 -4.19
C GLU A 160 -2.02 -8.07 -3.33
N HIS A 161 -3.18 -7.70 -3.89
CA HIS A 161 -4.48 -7.75 -3.22
C HIS A 161 -4.78 -9.14 -2.65
N ASN A 162 -4.59 -10.20 -3.44
CA ASN A 162 -4.84 -11.57 -3.00
C ASN A 162 -3.92 -11.98 -1.85
N MET A 163 -2.64 -11.64 -1.94
CA MET A 163 -1.68 -11.93 -0.87
C MET A 163 -2.02 -11.16 0.41
N LEU A 164 -2.29 -9.85 0.30
CA LEU A 164 -2.69 -8.99 1.40
C LEU A 164 -3.98 -9.46 2.06
N LYS A 165 -5.01 -9.79 1.26
CA LYS A 165 -6.29 -10.31 1.76
C LYS A 165 -6.08 -11.56 2.61
N ALA A 166 -5.27 -12.51 2.15
CA ALA A 166 -4.96 -13.71 2.92
C ALA A 166 -4.29 -13.40 4.28
N ARG A 167 -3.39 -12.40 4.36
CA ARG A 167 -2.71 -12.05 5.61
C ARG A 167 -3.59 -11.23 6.54
N LYS A 168 -4.41 -10.33 6.00
CA LYS A 168 -5.46 -9.60 6.75
C LYS A 168 -6.44 -10.59 7.41
N THR A 169 -6.92 -11.58 6.66
CA THR A 169 -7.79 -12.65 7.21
C THR A 169 -7.07 -13.41 8.29
N ARG A 170 -5.80 -13.77 8.07
CA ARG A 170 -5.03 -14.50 9.07
C ARG A 170 -4.81 -13.72 10.37
N LEU A 171 -4.59 -12.41 10.28
CA LEU A 171 -4.50 -11.52 11.44
C LEU A 171 -5.81 -11.47 12.23
N GLN A 172 -6.96 -11.42 11.54
CA GLN A 172 -8.27 -11.47 12.18
C GLN A 172 -8.52 -12.82 12.87
N GLU A 173 -8.18 -13.93 12.21
CA GLU A 173 -8.30 -15.29 12.76
C GLU A 173 -7.42 -15.50 14.00
N LEU A 174 -6.20 -14.94 14.02
CA LEU A 174 -5.26 -15.06 15.13
C LEU A 174 -5.90 -14.64 16.47
N LEU A 175 -6.76 -13.62 16.44
CA LEU A 175 -7.45 -13.08 17.62
C LEU A 175 -8.57 -13.98 18.16
N GLY A 176 -8.93 -15.04 17.43
CA GLY A 176 -9.91 -16.04 17.86
C GLY A 176 -9.28 -17.38 18.27
N LYS A 177 -7.95 -17.50 18.24
CA LYS A 177 -7.25 -18.74 18.55
C LYS A 177 -6.80 -18.79 20.00
N GLU A 178 -6.88 -19.99 20.57
CA GLU A 178 -6.20 -20.31 21.82
C GLU A 178 -4.76 -20.73 21.48
N LEU A 179 -3.82 -19.82 21.69
CA LEU A 179 -2.38 -20.03 21.57
C LEU A 179 -1.72 -19.66 22.90
N ASP A 180 -0.54 -20.21 23.17
CA ASP A 180 0.31 -19.61 24.19
C ASP A 180 0.82 -18.23 23.73
N LEU A 181 1.28 -17.43 24.68
CA LEU A 181 1.67 -16.05 24.42
C LEU A 181 2.86 -15.95 23.45
N GLU A 182 3.77 -16.91 23.47
CA GLU A 182 4.98 -16.86 22.64
C GLU A 182 4.66 -17.21 21.18
N GLU A 183 3.81 -18.21 20.96
CA GLU A 183 3.25 -18.54 19.65
C GLU A 183 2.43 -17.37 19.08
N PHE A 184 1.55 -16.77 19.90
CA PHE A 184 0.77 -15.60 19.50
C PHE A 184 1.68 -14.43 19.10
N ARG A 185 2.71 -14.13 19.90
CA ARG A 185 3.68 -13.07 19.62
C ARG A 185 4.42 -13.30 18.30
N LYS A 186 4.90 -14.52 18.07
CA LYS A 186 5.63 -14.88 16.86
C LYS A 186 4.77 -14.73 15.61
N GLU A 187 3.53 -15.23 15.65
CA GLU A 187 2.61 -15.13 14.52
C GLU A 187 2.19 -13.68 14.27
N LEU A 188 1.87 -12.91 15.33
CA LEU A 188 1.55 -11.50 15.23
C LEU A 188 2.70 -10.67 14.63
N ALA A 189 3.93 -10.94 15.04
CA ALA A 189 5.10 -10.23 14.55
C ALA A 189 5.27 -10.42 13.04
N GLY A 190 5.22 -11.67 12.56
CA GLY A 190 5.35 -11.99 11.13
C GLY A 190 4.21 -11.42 10.29
N LEU A 191 2.97 -11.49 10.78
CA LEU A 191 1.81 -10.89 10.08
C LEU A 191 1.90 -9.38 10.02
N THR A 192 2.25 -8.73 11.14
CA THR A 192 2.40 -7.27 11.21
C THR A 192 3.47 -6.80 10.24
N GLU A 193 4.65 -7.43 10.28
CA GLU A 193 5.77 -7.13 9.39
C GLU A 193 5.36 -7.20 7.92
N TYR A 194 4.71 -8.30 7.52
CA TYR A 194 4.26 -8.50 6.15
C TYR A 194 3.21 -7.46 5.73
N ILE A 195 2.13 -7.31 6.51
CA ILE A 195 0.99 -6.46 6.16
C ILE A 195 1.44 -5.00 6.06
N VAL A 196 2.20 -4.52 7.04
CA VAL A 196 2.63 -3.13 7.10
C VAL A 196 3.53 -2.77 5.93
N PHE A 197 4.50 -3.61 5.61
CA PHE A 197 5.39 -3.35 4.48
C PHE A 197 4.62 -3.37 3.16
N ASN A 198 3.97 -4.50 2.85
CA ASN A 198 3.37 -4.70 1.54
C ASN A 198 2.19 -3.76 1.30
N LEU A 199 1.36 -3.43 2.30
CA LEU A 199 0.24 -2.52 2.10
C LEU A 199 0.70 -1.05 1.95
N ARG A 200 1.77 -0.63 2.64
CA ARG A 200 2.34 0.71 2.42
C ARG A 200 2.92 0.86 1.02
N ASP A 201 3.66 -0.14 0.58
CA ASP A 201 4.25 -0.19 -0.74
C ASP A 201 3.18 -0.17 -1.84
N HIS A 202 2.15 -0.99 -1.67
CA HIS A 202 1.00 -1.06 -2.55
C HIS A 202 0.27 0.28 -2.69
N ILE A 203 -0.12 0.88 -1.56
CA ILE A 203 -0.76 2.21 -1.52
C ILE A 203 0.11 3.26 -2.22
N PHE A 204 1.43 3.20 -2.00
CA PHE A 204 2.35 4.12 -2.65
C PHE A 204 2.33 3.97 -4.17
N LYS A 205 2.36 2.73 -4.70
CA LYS A 205 2.28 2.47 -6.14
C LYS A 205 0.95 2.99 -6.73
N GLU A 206 -0.13 2.91 -5.98
CA GLU A 206 -1.42 3.39 -6.44
C GLU A 206 -1.48 4.93 -6.48
N ASP A 207 -1.17 5.57 -5.34
CA ASP A 207 -1.25 7.02 -5.17
C ASP A 207 -0.28 7.78 -6.07
N SER A 208 0.92 7.24 -6.30
CA SER A 208 1.99 7.93 -7.04
C SER A 208 2.07 7.55 -8.52
N ILE A 209 1.46 6.43 -8.92
CA ILE A 209 1.66 5.86 -10.27
C ILE A 209 0.32 5.58 -10.93
N LEU A 210 -0.45 4.64 -10.37
CA LEU A 210 -1.62 4.10 -11.02
C LEU A 210 -2.72 5.14 -11.15
N TYR A 211 -3.01 5.89 -10.07
CA TYR A 211 -4.05 6.90 -10.08
C TYR A 211 -3.69 8.12 -10.94
N PRO A 212 -2.45 8.66 -10.89
CA PRO A 212 -2.04 9.67 -11.87
C PRO A 212 -2.13 9.21 -13.33
N ALA A 213 -1.70 7.98 -13.63
CA ALA A 213 -1.81 7.41 -14.97
C ALA A 213 -3.27 7.24 -15.40
N ALA A 214 -4.13 6.79 -14.48
CA ALA A 214 -5.57 6.69 -14.73
C ALA A 214 -6.20 8.04 -15.03
N TRP A 215 -5.87 9.06 -14.23
CA TRP A 215 -6.35 10.43 -14.42
C TRP A 215 -5.92 11.03 -15.77
N GLN A 216 -4.69 10.73 -16.23
CA GLN A 216 -4.20 11.20 -17.52
C GLN A 216 -4.81 10.45 -18.71
N THR A 217 -5.12 9.16 -18.55
CA THR A 217 -5.56 8.29 -19.64
C THR A 217 -7.07 8.32 -19.83
N ILE A 218 -7.84 8.30 -18.73
CA ILE A 218 -9.31 8.35 -18.77
C ILE A 218 -9.73 9.82 -18.87
N THR A 219 -9.91 10.28 -20.09
CA THR A 219 -10.23 11.70 -20.40
C THR A 219 -11.73 11.98 -20.46
N SER A 220 -12.57 10.95 -20.54
CA SER A 220 -14.02 11.09 -20.62
C SER A 220 -14.65 11.35 -19.26
N ARG A 221 -15.30 12.51 -19.10
CA ARG A 221 -16.08 12.81 -17.89
C ARG A 221 -17.22 11.81 -17.65
N ALA A 222 -17.91 11.40 -18.71
CA ALA A 222 -19.02 10.44 -18.60
C ALA A 222 -18.54 9.05 -18.15
N GLU A 223 -17.30 8.68 -18.48
CA GLU A 223 -16.69 7.44 -17.99
C GLU A 223 -16.48 7.51 -16.48
N TRP A 224 -15.94 8.62 -15.96
CA TRP A 224 -15.77 8.84 -14.52
C TRP A 224 -17.09 8.87 -13.76
N GLU A 225 -18.13 9.49 -14.33
CA GLU A 225 -19.48 9.49 -13.74
C GLU A 225 -20.02 8.06 -13.64
N ARG A 226 -19.93 7.26 -14.71
CA ARG A 226 -20.34 5.85 -14.68
C ARG A 226 -19.55 5.03 -13.66
N MET A 227 -18.23 5.20 -13.60
CA MET A 227 -17.39 4.52 -12.62
C MET A 227 -17.75 4.89 -11.18
N THR A 228 -18.17 6.13 -10.94
CA THR A 228 -18.66 6.57 -9.62
C THR A 228 -19.92 5.81 -9.23
N GLU A 229 -20.89 5.70 -10.14
CA GLU A 229 -22.12 4.94 -9.91
C GLU A 229 -21.86 3.43 -9.68
N GLU A 230 -20.90 2.84 -10.41
CA GLU A 230 -20.48 1.45 -10.21
C GLU A 230 -19.81 1.27 -8.83
N CYS A 231 -18.96 2.22 -8.42
CA CYS A 231 -18.37 2.23 -7.08
C CYS A 231 -19.44 2.35 -5.97
N ASP A 232 -20.45 3.19 -6.16
CA ASP A 232 -21.57 3.35 -5.21
C ASP A 232 -22.35 2.04 -5.02
N GLN A 233 -22.52 1.25 -6.08
CA GLN A 233 -23.19 -0.05 -6.02
C GLN A 233 -22.39 -1.10 -5.26
N ILE A 234 -21.06 -1.08 -5.37
CA ILE A 234 -20.17 -1.94 -4.58
C ILE A 234 -20.18 -1.50 -3.10
N GLY A 235 -20.22 -0.18 -2.87
CA GLY A 235 -20.21 0.43 -1.56
C GLY A 235 -18.80 0.73 -1.03
N TYR A 236 -18.78 1.34 0.14
CA TYR A 236 -17.59 1.98 0.71
C TYR A 236 -17.12 1.29 1.99
N CYS A 237 -15.86 1.53 2.34
CA CYS A 237 -15.32 1.13 3.63
C CYS A 237 -16.03 1.90 4.74
N SER A 238 -16.17 1.31 5.93
CA SER A 238 -16.81 1.92 7.10
C SER A 238 -16.06 3.16 7.60
N PHE A 239 -14.81 3.31 7.20
CA PHE A 239 -13.95 4.45 7.51
C PHE A 239 -13.78 5.42 6.34
N THR A 240 -14.48 5.20 5.21
CA THR A 240 -14.48 6.15 4.09
C THR A 240 -14.97 7.51 4.58
N PRO A 241 -14.18 8.59 4.43
CA PRO A 241 -14.61 9.91 4.87
C PRO A 241 -15.84 10.37 4.10
N VAL A 242 -16.76 11.04 4.81
CA VAL A 242 -17.85 11.77 4.16
C VAL A 242 -17.28 13.08 3.67
N GLU A 243 -17.29 13.30 2.35
CA GLU A 243 -16.93 14.57 1.72
C GLU A 243 -18.15 15.46 1.45
#